data_AF-A0A4W3GRX1-F1
#
_entry.id   AF-A0A4W3GRX1-F1
#
_cell.length_a   1.000
_cell.length_b   1.000
_cell.length_c   1.000
_cell.angle_alpha   90.00
_cell.angle_beta   90.00
_cell.angle_gamma   90.00
#
_symmetry.space_group_name_H-M   'P 1'
#
loop_
_entity.id
_entity.type
_entity.pdbx_description
1 polymer ?
#
loop_
_entity_poly.entity_id
_entity_poly.type
_entity_poly.pdbx_seq_one_letter_code
_entity_poly.pdbx_strand_id
1 'polypeptide(L)' 'MTESRELARQKNAKKSTDQTKGRRTDGLSAAARKQRDAEIMQQKQQAAAKEGQSAPKGGEGGQGASK' A
#
# COMPACT_ATOMS: atom_id res chain seq x y z
N MET A 1 37.93 -7.52 21.93
CA MET A 1 36.87 -6.78 22.64
C MET A 1 36.01 -6.05 21.61
N THR A 2 34.84 -6.48 21.16
CA THR A 2 34.10 -7.75 21.25
C THR A 2 33.15 -7.66 20.05
N GLU A 3 33.20 -8.59 19.09
CA GLU A 3 32.40 -8.60 17.85
C GLU A 3 30.90 -8.36 18.08
N SER A 4 30.40 -8.71 19.27
CA SER A 4 29.05 -8.43 19.75
C SER A 4 28.66 -6.94 19.68
N ARG A 5 29.60 -6.01 19.92
CA ARG A 5 29.34 -4.57 19.84
C ARG A 5 29.19 -4.10 18.40
N GLU A 6 29.98 -4.67 17.50
CA GLU A 6 29.91 -4.36 16.08
C GLU A 6 28.63 -4.94 15.45
N LEU A 7 28.26 -6.15 15.83
CA LEU A 7 26.97 -6.75 15.48
C LEU A 7 25.79 -5.92 16.01
N ALA A 8 25.87 -5.37 17.22
CA ALA A 8 24.82 -4.50 17.76
C ALA A 8 24.68 -3.19 16.97
N ARG A 9 25.79 -2.57 16.55
CA ARG A 9 25.76 -1.38 15.69
C ARG A 9 25.14 -1.66 14.33
N GLN A 10 25.53 -2.77 13.69
CA GLN A 10 24.94 -3.18 12.42
C GLN A 10 23.43 -3.45 12.54
N LYS A 11 23.01 -4.14 13.61
CA LYS A 11 21.59 -4.38 13.88
C LYS A 11 20.81 -3.09 14.08
N ASN A 12 21.33 -2.14 14.84
CA ASN A 12 20.68 -0.85 15.07
C ASN A 12 20.60 0.00 13.80
N ALA A 13 21.67 0.02 12.99
CA ALA A 13 21.69 0.71 11.70
C ALA A 13 20.65 0.11 10.74
N LYS A 14 20.58 -1.23 10.62
CA LYS A 14 19.53 -1.91 9.82
C LYS A 14 18.13 -1.58 10.32
N LYS A 15 17.90 -1.62 11.63
CA LYS A 15 16.60 -1.33 12.24
C LYS A 15 16.13 0.09 11.92
N SER A 16 17.03 1.07 11.96
CA SER A 16 16.72 2.47 11.60
C SER A 16 16.38 2.61 10.12
N THR A 17 17.12 1.93 9.24
CA THR A 17 16.87 1.96 7.79
C THR A 17 15.58 1.24 7.41
N ASP A 18 15.25 0.13 8.08
CA ASP A 18 14.02 -0.62 7.82
C ASP A 18 12.77 0.11 8.36
N GLN A 19 12.90 0.89 9.44
CA GLN A 19 11.82 1.75 9.93
C GLN A 19 11.40 2.83 8.92
N THR A 20 12.33 3.29 8.09
CA THR A 20 12.09 4.35 7.10
C THR A 20 11.86 3.80 5.70
N LYS A 21 12.38 2.60 5.37
CA LYS A 21 12.08 1.90 4.12
C LYS A 21 10.59 1.61 4.00
N GLY A 22 9.98 2.03 2.89
CA GLY A 22 8.55 1.85 2.63
C GLY A 22 7.64 2.87 3.33
N ARG A 23 8.16 3.70 4.24
CA ARG A 23 7.42 4.89 4.70
C ARG A 23 7.54 5.99 3.65
N ARG A 24 6.43 6.28 2.96
CA ARG A 24 6.32 7.46 2.10
C ARG A 24 6.72 8.71 2.89
N THR A 25 7.58 9.54 2.33
CA THR A 25 8.17 10.74 2.98
C THR A 25 7.36 12.02 2.75
N ASP A 26 6.14 11.88 2.23
CA ASP A 26 5.25 12.98 1.86
C ASP A 26 4.68 13.79 3.04
N GLY A 27 5.13 13.51 4.27
CA GLY A 27 4.71 14.24 5.48
C GLY A 27 3.22 14.11 5.82
N LEU A 28 2.45 13.31 5.08
CA LEU A 28 1.01 13.17 5.28
C LEU A 28 0.71 12.26 6.47
N SER A 29 -0.21 12.71 7.31
CA SER A 29 -0.79 11.89 8.38
C SER A 29 -1.50 10.66 7.80
N ALA A 30 -1.67 9.60 8.61
CA ALA A 30 -2.37 8.39 8.19
C ALA A 30 -3.81 8.69 7.71
N ALA A 31 -4.49 9.67 8.33
CA ALA A 31 -5.83 10.09 7.94
C ALA A 31 -5.85 10.78 6.56
N ALA A 32 -4.91 11.70 6.32
CA ALA A 32 -4.78 12.39 5.03
C ALA A 32 -4.45 11.41 3.89
N ARG A 33 -3.63 10.37 4.17
CA ARG A 33 -3.37 9.30 3.21
C ARG A 33 -4.63 8.51 2.87
N LYS A 34 -5.42 8.14 3.87
CA LYS A 34 -6.69 7.42 3.65
C LYS A 34 -7.65 8.23 2.77
N GLN A 35 -7.73 9.55 2.96
CA GLN A 35 -8.54 10.43 2.12
C GLN A 35 -8.03 10.49 0.68
N ARG A 36 -6.72 10.69 0.49
CA ARG A 36 -6.09 10.68 -0.84
C ARG A 36 -6.32 9.36 -1.56
N ASP A 37 -6.09 8.23 -0.89
CA ASP A 37 -6.27 6.90 -1.49
C ASP A 37 -7.74 6.65 -1.87
N ALA A 38 -8.69 7.10 -1.04
CA ALA A 38 -10.12 7.02 -1.35
C ALA A 38 -10.49 7.87 -2.57
N GLU A 39 -9.95 9.08 -2.68
CA GLU A 39 -10.19 9.95 -3.84
C GLU A 39 -9.60 9.36 -5.13
N ILE A 40 -8.40 8.79 -5.07
CA ILE A 40 -7.78 8.09 -6.21
C ILE A 40 -8.66 6.90 -6.65
N MET A 41 -9.20 6.13 -5.71
CA MET A 41 -10.08 5.02 -6.03
C MET A 41 -11.39 5.50 -6.67
N GLN A 42 -11.99 6.58 -6.16
CA GLN A 42 -13.19 7.18 -6.73
C GLN A 42 -12.94 7.69 -8.15
N GLN A 43 -11.82 8.39 -8.39
CA GLN A 43 -11.43 8.84 -9.71
C GLN A 43 -11.23 7.67 -10.66
N LYS A 44 -10.56 6.60 -10.22
CA LYS A 44 -10.36 5.39 -11.02
C LYS A 44 -11.69 4.72 -11.37
N GLN A 45 -12.63 4.63 -10.42
CA GLN A 45 -13.97 4.08 -10.67
C GLN A 45 -14.76 4.97 -11.64
N GLN A 46 -14.71 6.29 -11.49
CA GLN A 46 -15.37 7.21 -12.41
C GLN A 46 -14.76 7.18 -13.81
N ALA A 47 -13.43 7.10 -13.92
CA ALA A 47 -12.73 6.94 -15.19
C ALA A 47 -13.11 5.61 -15.85
N ALA A 48 -13.06 4.51 -15.10
CA ALA A 48 -13.50 3.20 -15.57
C ALA A 48 -15.00 3.16 -15.92
N ALA A 49 -15.86 3.90 -15.23
CA ALA A 49 -17.28 4.01 -15.56
C ALA A 49 -17.52 4.83 -16.84
N LYS A 50 -16.69 5.87 -17.08
CA LYS A 50 -16.72 6.64 -18.32
C LYS A 50 -16.21 5.83 -19.51
N GLU A 51 -15.12 5.08 -19.34
CA GLU A 51 -14.58 4.18 -20.37
C GLU A 51 -15.47 2.94 -20.59
N GLY A 52 -16.08 2.43 -19.51
CA GLY A 52 -16.96 1.26 -19.46
C GLY A 52 -18.38 1.47 -19.97
N GLN A 53 -18.80 2.70 -20.32
CA GLN A 53 -19.98 2.89 -21.19
C GLN A 53 -19.75 2.34 -22.62
N SER A 54 -18.54 1.82 -22.91
CA SER A 54 -18.15 1.18 -24.17
C SER A 54 -17.91 -0.35 -24.10
N ALA A 55 -18.16 -1.05 -22.99
CA ALA A 55 -18.03 -2.52 -22.95
C ALA A 55 -18.84 -3.19 -21.82
N PRO A 56 -19.49 -4.35 -22.05
CA PRO A 56 -20.54 -4.89 -21.19
C PRO A 56 -20.02 -5.45 -19.87
N LYS A 57 -20.86 -5.37 -18.84
CA LYS A 57 -20.67 -6.01 -17.54
C LYS A 57 -20.37 -7.50 -17.68
N GLY A 58 -19.16 -7.91 -17.31
CA GLY A 58 -18.78 -9.31 -17.08
C GLY A 58 -18.02 -9.42 -15.77
N GLY A 59 -18.62 -10.08 -14.78
CA GLY A 59 -17.98 -10.30 -13.48
C GLY A 59 -18.90 -10.76 -12.37
N GLU A 60 -19.90 -11.61 -12.67
CA GLU A 60 -20.45 -12.51 -11.67
C GLU A 60 -19.44 -13.65 -11.50
N GLY A 61 -18.79 -13.72 -10.33
CA GLY A 61 -17.66 -14.63 -10.11
C GLY A 61 -17.34 -14.81 -8.64
N GLY A 62 -18.36 -15.19 -7.86
CA GLY A 62 -18.23 -15.57 -6.45
C GLY A 62 -18.87 -16.93 -6.18
N GLN A 63 -18.54 -17.95 -6.98
CA GLN A 63 -18.79 -19.36 -6.64
C GLN A 63 -17.50 -19.95 -6.09
N GLY A 64 -17.52 -20.43 -4.85
CA GLY A 64 -16.38 -21.16 -4.31
C GLY A 64 -16.33 -21.28 -2.78
N ALA A 65 -17.35 -21.89 -2.18
CA ALA A 65 -17.18 -22.62 -0.92
C ALA A 65 -18.31 -23.67 -0.81
N SER A 66 -18.21 -24.70 -1.65
CA SER A 66 -19.05 -25.89 -1.58
C SER A 66 -18.22 -27.05 -1.02
N LYS A 67 -18.70 -27.60 0.11
CA LYS A 67 -18.40 -28.92 0.70
C LYS A 67 -16.95 -29.23 1.12
#